data_AF-A0A9N8EV24-F1
#
_entry.id   AF-A0A9N8EV24-F1
#
_cell.length_a   1.000
_cell.length_b   1.000
_cell.length_c   1.000
_cell.angle_alpha   90.00
_cell.angle_beta   90.00
_cell.angle_gamma   90.00
#
_symmetry.space_group_name_H-M   'P 1'
#
loop_
_entity.id
_entity.type
_entity.pdbx_description
1 polymer ?
#
loop_
_entity_poly.entity_id
_entity_poly.type
_entity_poly.pdbx_seq_one_letter_code
_entity_poly.pdbx_strand_id
1 'polypeptide(L)'
;MASPDQLEFIREVLQSAPAGKFNALLEDMQKLAGSSVPDDAWAEIRNHHQRNTCAATQEDLSHPMAASLKEELTKYQDGIYSGGKDVISRGDISPGSNNDEVVLRTYAERVDEAKSRTGFWSAEWTIKSDASILGKLNICSFSFEGGNFQLRSTRGFSPKTVEGELAPAIMKQIASWENEAFVSLMDSCAQSTYSLKSIRGILPVTHKRLNWNVVVHRTPYGPHSEVTAILQN
;
A
#
# COMPACT_ATOMS: atom_id res chain seq x y z
N MET A 1 13.56 29.44 -4.58
CA MET A 1 13.13 28.28 -5.38
C MET A 1 13.65 27.03 -4.69
N ALA A 2 12.80 26.04 -4.51
CA ALA A 2 13.15 24.72 -3.98
C ALA A 2 14.18 24.05 -4.92
N SER A 3 15.10 23.28 -4.35
CA SER A 3 15.98 22.44 -5.16
C SER A 3 15.19 21.30 -5.81
N PRO A 4 15.66 20.72 -6.93
CA PRO A 4 15.08 19.52 -7.51
C PRO A 4 14.93 18.38 -6.49
N ASP A 5 15.96 18.16 -5.67
CA ASP A 5 15.95 17.14 -4.61
C ASP A 5 14.86 17.39 -3.56
N GLN A 6 14.61 18.65 -3.21
CA GLN A 6 13.55 19.01 -2.27
C GLN A 6 12.17 18.71 -2.87
N LEU A 7 11.96 19.00 -4.16
CA LEU A 7 10.71 18.70 -4.86
C LEU A 7 10.47 17.19 -5.00
N GLU A 8 11.53 16.44 -5.31
CA GLU A 8 11.48 14.99 -5.39
C GLU A 8 11.12 14.36 -4.04
N PHE A 9 11.78 14.79 -2.96
CA PHE A 9 11.46 14.35 -1.61
C PHE A 9 9.99 14.63 -1.25
N ILE A 10 9.49 15.85 -1.51
CA ILE A 10 8.09 16.21 -1.25
C ILE A 10 7.14 15.31 -2.04
N ARG A 11 7.46 15.06 -3.32
CA ARG A 11 6.66 14.19 -4.19
C ARG A 11 6.61 12.77 -3.64
N GLU A 12 7.74 12.19 -3.24
CA GLU A 12 7.81 10.83 -2.68
C GLU A 12 7.03 10.71 -1.37
N VAL A 13 7.17 11.68 -0.48
CA VAL A 13 6.46 11.72 0.81
C VAL A 13 4.95 11.76 0.58
N LEU A 14 4.48 12.62 -0.31
CA LEU A 14 3.05 12.77 -0.60
C LEU A 14 2.46 11.58 -1.38
N GLN A 15 3.21 11.01 -2.32
CA GLN A 15 2.80 9.80 -3.02
C GLN A 15 2.77 8.57 -2.10
N SER A 16 3.54 8.61 -1.01
CA SER A 16 3.56 7.58 0.04
C SER A 16 2.51 7.78 1.13
N ALA A 17 1.67 8.81 1.03
CA ALA A 17 0.65 9.13 2.02
C ALA A 17 -0.35 7.95 2.20
N PRO A 18 -0.72 7.61 3.44
CA PRO A 18 -1.80 6.66 3.69
C PRO A 18 -3.14 7.15 3.11
N ALA A 19 -4.05 6.20 2.85
CA ALA A 19 -5.40 6.51 2.39
C ALA A 19 -6.09 7.55 3.29
N GLY A 20 -6.73 8.56 2.70
CA GLY A 20 -7.37 9.65 3.40
C GLY A 20 -6.43 10.67 4.08
N LYS A 21 -5.11 10.47 4.09
CA LYS A 21 -4.15 11.37 4.78
C LYS A 21 -3.39 12.31 3.85
N PHE A 22 -3.59 12.21 2.54
CA PHE A 22 -2.88 13.03 1.55
C PHE A 22 -3.06 14.54 1.79
N ASN A 23 -4.28 15.03 1.97
CA ASN A 23 -4.53 16.47 2.12
C ASN A 23 -3.89 17.04 3.40
N ALA A 24 -3.98 16.32 4.52
CA ALA A 24 -3.35 16.72 5.77
C ALA A 24 -1.81 16.79 5.62
N LEU A 25 -1.21 15.78 4.99
CA LEU A 25 0.22 15.75 4.74
C LEU A 25 0.66 16.85 3.75
N LEU A 26 -0.16 17.16 2.75
CA LEU A 26 0.08 18.23 1.81
C LEU A 26 0.12 19.60 2.51
N GLU A 27 -0.84 19.89 3.39
CA GLU A 27 -0.85 21.12 4.19
C GLU A 27 0.40 21.24 5.06
N ASP A 28 0.84 20.14 5.68
CA ASP A 28 2.05 20.12 6.51
C ASP A 28 3.32 20.34 5.67
N MET A 29 3.41 19.72 4.49
CA MET A 29 4.53 19.93 3.56
C MET A 29 4.56 21.37 3.02
N GLN A 30 3.40 21.98 2.76
CA GLN A 30 3.32 23.39 2.36
C GLN A 30 3.82 24.32 3.46
N LYS A 31 3.46 24.07 4.73
CA LYS A 31 3.97 24.84 5.88
C LYS A 31 5.49 24.68 6.04
N LEU A 32 6.01 23.46 5.87
CA LEU A 32 7.44 23.17 6.02
C LEU A 32 8.28 23.76 4.88
N ALA A 33 7.79 23.71 3.64
CA ALA A 33 8.48 24.25 2.48
C ALA A 33 8.39 25.79 2.39
N GLY A 34 7.33 26.38 2.95
CA GLY A 34 7.07 27.82 2.82
C GLY A 34 6.85 28.21 1.35
N SER A 35 7.41 29.35 0.93
CA SER A 35 7.30 29.86 -0.45
C SER A 35 8.36 29.32 -1.41
N SER A 36 9.10 28.27 -1.03
CA SER A 36 10.17 27.72 -1.87
C SER A 36 9.62 26.95 -3.07
N VAL A 37 8.48 26.30 -2.93
CA VAL A 37 7.83 25.45 -3.94
C VAL A 37 6.75 26.25 -4.67
N PRO A 38 6.78 26.33 -6.01
CA PRO A 38 5.79 27.05 -6.77
C PRO A 38 4.43 26.32 -6.83
N ASP A 39 3.35 27.07 -7.05
CA ASP A 39 1.97 26.55 -7.00
C ASP A 39 1.66 25.50 -8.08
N ASP A 40 2.33 25.58 -9.23
CA ASP A 40 2.23 24.62 -10.33
C ASP A 40 2.75 23.22 -9.92
N ALA A 41 3.85 23.17 -9.16
CA ALA A 41 4.38 21.91 -8.64
C ALA A 41 3.40 21.24 -7.64
N TRP A 42 2.76 22.03 -6.78
CA TRP A 42 1.72 21.51 -5.88
C TRP A 42 0.50 20.99 -6.65
N ALA A 43 0.09 21.70 -7.70
CA ALA A 43 -1.00 21.27 -8.57
C ALA A 43 -0.65 19.97 -9.31
N GLU A 44 0.58 19.83 -9.83
CA GLU A 44 1.06 18.60 -10.47
C GLU A 44 0.99 17.40 -9.52
N ILE A 45 1.50 17.54 -8.30
CA ILE A 45 1.48 16.47 -7.29
C ILE A 45 0.04 16.08 -6.94
N ARG A 46 -0.86 17.06 -6.78
CA ARG A 46 -2.29 16.82 -6.52
C ARG A 46 -2.95 16.08 -7.68
N ASN A 47 -2.71 16.52 -8.91
CA ASN A 47 -3.26 15.88 -10.11
C ASN A 47 -2.78 14.45 -10.25
N HIS A 48 -1.50 14.19 -9.96
CA HIS A 48 -0.95 12.84 -9.93
C HIS A 48 -1.65 11.96 -8.90
N HIS A 49 -1.84 12.45 -7.67
CA HIS A 49 -2.57 11.71 -6.63
C HIS A 49 -4.03 11.45 -7.01
N GLN A 50 -4.72 12.45 -7.54
CA GLN A 50 -6.11 12.31 -7.99
C GLN A 50 -6.27 11.29 -9.12
N ARG A 51 -5.30 11.22 -10.05
CA ARG A 51 -5.27 10.20 -11.09
C ARG A 51 -5.12 8.79 -10.50
N ASN A 52 -4.19 8.61 -9.57
CA ASN A 52 -3.93 7.30 -8.96
C ASN A 52 -5.10 6.82 -8.07
N THR A 53 -5.84 7.75 -7.47
CA THR A 53 -7.01 7.47 -6.63
C THR A 53 -8.35 7.50 -7.39
N CYS A 54 -8.30 7.69 -8.71
CA CYS A 54 -9.47 7.86 -9.58
C CYS A 54 -10.43 8.94 -9.07
N ALA A 55 -9.91 9.98 -8.40
CA ALA A 55 -10.71 11.06 -7.80
C ALA A 55 -11.03 12.19 -8.78
N ALA A 56 -10.18 12.39 -9.78
CA ALA A 56 -10.46 13.27 -10.92
C ALA A 56 -10.75 12.38 -12.13
N THR A 57 -12.02 12.08 -12.34
CA THR A 57 -12.48 11.30 -13.50
C THR A 57 -12.23 12.11 -14.77
N GLN A 58 -11.28 11.65 -15.58
CA GLN A 58 -11.05 12.20 -16.92
C GLN A 58 -11.47 11.12 -17.91
N GLU A 59 -12.76 10.77 -17.84
CA GLU A 59 -13.36 9.74 -18.67
C GLU A 59 -13.32 10.18 -20.12
N ASP A 60 -12.50 9.49 -20.89
CA ASP A 60 -12.48 9.62 -22.34
C ASP A 60 -13.00 8.30 -22.93
N LEU A 61 -14.28 8.34 -23.29
CA LEU A 61 -14.99 7.23 -23.90
C LEU A 61 -14.88 7.24 -25.44
N SER A 62 -13.94 8.00 -26.02
CA SER A 62 -13.73 8.04 -27.47
C SER A 62 -13.29 6.69 -28.05
N HIS A 63 -12.58 5.88 -27.25
CA HIS A 63 -12.11 4.58 -27.69
C HIS A 63 -13.29 3.57 -27.79
N PRO A 64 -13.42 2.80 -28.89
CA PRO A 64 -14.58 1.90 -29.12
C PRO A 64 -14.86 0.90 -27.98
N MET A 65 -13.83 0.39 -27.31
CA MET A 65 -13.96 -0.54 -26.17
C MET A 65 -14.22 0.14 -24.81
N ALA A 66 -14.07 1.47 -24.68
CA ALA A 66 -14.11 2.14 -23.38
C ALA A 66 -15.51 2.08 -22.74
N ALA A 67 -16.57 2.25 -23.52
CA ALA A 67 -17.94 2.23 -23.01
C ALA A 67 -18.34 0.86 -22.44
N SER A 68 -18.03 -0.23 -23.16
CA SER A 68 -18.34 -1.59 -22.71
C SER A 68 -17.49 -2.01 -21.49
N LEU A 69 -16.21 -1.62 -21.47
CA LEU A 69 -15.36 -1.82 -20.30
C LEU A 69 -15.84 -1.04 -19.09
N LYS A 70 -16.35 0.18 -19.27
CA LYS A 70 -16.84 1.01 -18.16
C LYS A 70 -18.07 0.39 -17.49
N GLU A 71 -18.98 -0.15 -18.29
CA GLU A 71 -20.17 -0.83 -17.77
C GLU A 71 -19.78 -2.05 -16.93
N GLU A 72 -18.92 -2.93 -17.47
CA GLU A 72 -18.46 -4.13 -16.77
C GLU A 72 -17.58 -3.79 -15.55
N LEU A 73 -16.77 -2.75 -15.63
CA LEU A 73 -16.00 -2.24 -14.50
C LEU A 73 -16.90 -1.77 -13.36
N THR A 74 -17.98 -1.06 -13.67
CA THR A 74 -18.93 -0.58 -12.65
C THR A 74 -19.59 -1.77 -11.94
N LYS A 75 -20.06 -2.76 -12.71
CA LYS A 75 -20.60 -4.03 -12.16
C LYS A 75 -19.57 -4.75 -11.28
N TYR A 76 -18.32 -4.80 -11.73
CA TYR A 76 -17.22 -5.40 -10.97
C TYR A 76 -17.00 -4.70 -9.63
N GLN A 77 -16.91 -3.37 -9.64
CA GLN A 77 -16.67 -2.58 -8.43
C GLN A 77 -17.81 -2.69 -7.43
N ASP A 78 -19.05 -2.61 -7.92
CA ASP A 78 -20.23 -2.78 -7.08
C ASP A 78 -20.28 -4.20 -6.52
N GLY A 79 -19.97 -5.23 -7.31
CA GLY A 79 -19.98 -6.62 -6.84
C GLY A 79 -18.95 -6.93 -5.75
N ILE A 80 -17.75 -6.34 -5.84
CA ILE A 80 -16.63 -6.65 -4.94
C ILE A 80 -16.59 -5.73 -3.71
N TYR A 81 -16.83 -4.43 -3.88
CA TYR A 81 -16.56 -3.43 -2.84
C TYR A 81 -17.80 -2.86 -2.15
N SER A 82 -19.00 -2.95 -2.74
CA SER A 82 -20.22 -2.31 -2.20
C SER A 82 -20.69 -2.87 -0.84
N GLY A 83 -20.30 -4.09 -0.49
CA GLY A 83 -20.69 -4.73 0.78
C GLY A 83 -19.96 -4.17 2.01
N GLY A 84 -18.89 -3.40 1.83
CA GLY A 84 -18.07 -2.89 2.91
C GLY A 84 -18.57 -1.56 3.47
N LYS A 85 -18.94 -1.52 4.76
CA LYS A 85 -19.17 -0.25 5.44
C LYS A 85 -17.90 0.61 5.38
N ASP A 86 -18.06 1.87 4.99
CA ASP A 86 -17.01 2.89 4.91
C ASP A 86 -15.92 2.57 3.86
N VAL A 87 -16.26 1.78 2.84
CA VAL A 87 -15.40 1.55 1.66
C VAL A 87 -15.80 2.51 0.55
N ILE A 88 -14.82 3.23 0.00
CA ILE A 88 -14.99 4.07 -1.18
C ILE A 88 -14.30 3.36 -2.33
N SER A 89 -15.06 2.99 -3.37
CA SER A 89 -14.52 2.45 -4.62
C SER A 89 -14.73 3.44 -5.77
N ARG A 90 -13.73 3.54 -6.64
CA ARG A 90 -13.71 4.40 -7.84
C ARG A 90 -13.02 3.67 -8.97
N GLY A 91 -13.48 3.89 -10.19
CA GLY A 91 -12.91 3.29 -11.39
C GLY A 91 -12.90 4.29 -12.53
N ASP A 92 -11.81 4.31 -13.27
CA ASP A 92 -11.58 5.25 -14.37
C ASP A 92 -11.06 4.52 -15.61
N ILE A 93 -11.38 5.07 -16.78
CA ILE A 93 -10.90 4.60 -18.07
C ILE A 93 -10.38 5.81 -18.83
N SER A 94 -9.14 5.71 -19.29
CA SER A 94 -8.44 6.76 -20.01
C SER A 94 -7.67 6.19 -21.20
N PRO A 95 -7.37 6.98 -22.23
CA PRO A 95 -6.49 6.55 -23.32
C PRO A 95 -5.10 6.21 -22.79
N GLY A 96 -4.47 5.20 -23.40
CA GLY A 96 -3.10 4.81 -23.11
C GLY A 96 -2.07 5.73 -23.77
N SER A 97 -0.81 5.29 -23.73
CA SER A 97 0.28 6.02 -24.40
C SER A 97 0.20 5.89 -25.92
N ASN A 98 -0.38 4.79 -26.39
CA ASN A 98 -0.64 4.50 -27.79
C ASN A 98 -2.14 4.66 -28.10
N ASN A 99 -2.47 5.03 -29.35
CA ASN A 99 -3.87 5.16 -29.77
C ASN A 99 -4.67 3.85 -29.70
N ASP A 100 -3.97 2.70 -29.67
CA ASP A 100 -4.54 1.36 -29.58
C ASP A 100 -4.56 0.80 -28.14
N GLU A 101 -4.33 1.66 -27.15
CA GLU A 101 -4.30 1.29 -25.74
C GLU A 101 -5.37 2.02 -24.95
N VAL A 102 -5.99 1.29 -24.03
CA VAL A 102 -6.88 1.82 -23.00
C VAL A 102 -6.29 1.48 -21.65
N VAL A 103 -6.21 2.47 -20.76
CA VAL A 103 -5.76 2.28 -19.39
C VAL A 103 -6.98 2.33 -18.47
N LEU A 104 -7.24 1.20 -17.82
CA LEU A 104 -8.27 1.02 -16.81
C LEU A 104 -7.63 1.10 -15.44
N ARG A 105 -8.19 1.93 -14.56
CA ARG A 105 -7.74 2.06 -13.17
C ARG A 105 -8.87 1.69 -12.22
N THR A 106 -8.52 0.93 -11.18
CA THR A 106 -9.42 0.65 -10.06
C THR A 106 -8.78 1.16 -8.78
N TYR A 107 -9.62 1.73 -7.92
CA TYR A 107 -9.20 2.19 -6.61
C TYR A 107 -10.29 1.87 -5.60
N ALA A 108 -9.93 1.27 -4.48
CA ALA A 108 -10.80 1.10 -3.34
C ALA A 108 -10.03 1.49 -2.07
N GLU A 109 -10.64 2.29 -1.20
CA GLU A 109 -10.05 2.67 0.07
C GLU A 109 -11.01 2.47 1.22
N ARG A 110 -10.43 2.26 2.41
CA ARG A 110 -11.15 2.27 3.67
C ARG A 110 -10.38 3.13 4.65
N VAL A 111 -11.07 4.09 5.26
CA VAL A 111 -10.52 4.99 6.27
C VAL A 111 -11.36 4.83 7.53
N ASP A 112 -10.77 4.28 8.58
CA ASP A 112 -11.42 4.02 9.87
C ASP A 112 -10.60 4.73 10.96
N GLU A 113 -10.76 6.05 11.04
CA GLU A 113 -9.99 6.91 11.96
C GLU A 113 -10.25 6.57 13.42
N ALA A 114 -11.50 6.19 13.75
CA ALA A 114 -11.88 5.77 15.10
C ALA A 114 -11.07 4.55 15.59
N LYS A 115 -10.67 3.67 14.66
CA LYS A 115 -9.81 2.50 14.94
C LYS A 115 -8.38 2.69 14.44
N SER A 116 -7.99 3.94 14.19
CA SER A 116 -6.62 4.31 13.81
C SER A 116 -6.03 3.45 12.68
N ARG A 117 -6.84 3.15 11.66
CA ARG A 117 -6.43 2.29 10.54
C ARG A 117 -6.99 2.77 9.22
N THR A 118 -6.19 2.65 8.18
CA THR A 118 -6.54 3.04 6.81
C THR A 118 -5.92 2.05 5.84
N GLY A 119 -6.51 1.87 4.66
CA GLY A 119 -5.89 1.06 3.62
C GLY A 119 -6.47 1.36 2.26
N PHE A 120 -5.74 1.00 1.22
CA PHE A 120 -6.20 1.09 -0.15
C PHE A 120 -5.76 -0.12 -0.98
N TRP A 121 -6.51 -0.32 -2.04
CA TRP A 121 -6.28 -1.25 -3.14
C TRP A 121 -6.33 -0.45 -4.43
N SER A 122 -5.23 -0.39 -5.18
CA SER A 122 -5.12 0.39 -6.40
C SER A 122 -4.53 -0.48 -7.50
N ALA A 123 -5.25 -0.64 -8.61
CA ALA A 123 -4.75 -1.37 -9.76
C ALA A 123 -4.81 -0.52 -11.03
N GLU A 124 -3.84 -0.72 -11.90
CA GLU A 124 -3.77 -0.13 -13.23
C GLU A 124 -3.58 -1.26 -14.24
N TRP A 125 -4.43 -1.27 -15.27
CA TRP A 125 -4.48 -2.28 -16.31
C TRP A 125 -4.39 -1.60 -17.67
N THR A 126 -3.36 -1.95 -18.44
CA THR A 126 -3.22 -1.51 -19.84
C THR A 126 -3.79 -2.60 -20.73
N ILE A 127 -4.81 -2.23 -21.51
CA ILE A 127 -5.53 -3.11 -22.42
C ILE A 127 -5.22 -2.65 -23.84
N LYS A 128 -4.75 -3.56 -24.69
CA LYS A 128 -4.48 -3.29 -26.10
C LYS A 128 -5.61 -3.77 -27.01
N SER A 129 -5.67 -3.22 -28.22
CA SER A 129 -6.62 -3.64 -29.28
C SER A 129 -6.55 -5.13 -29.65
N ASP A 130 -5.42 -5.80 -29.39
CA ASP A 130 -5.24 -7.24 -29.58
C ASP A 130 -5.78 -8.10 -28.42
N ALA A 131 -6.55 -7.50 -27.52
CA ALA A 131 -7.07 -8.11 -26.30
C ALA A 131 -5.99 -8.57 -25.29
N SER A 132 -4.76 -8.09 -25.42
CA SER A 132 -3.74 -8.30 -24.38
C SER A 132 -3.91 -7.33 -23.22
N ILE A 133 -3.82 -7.88 -22.01
CA ILE A 133 -3.94 -7.14 -20.75
C ILE A 133 -2.61 -7.24 -20.02
N LEU A 134 -2.04 -6.11 -19.65
CA LEU A 134 -0.93 -5.96 -18.72
C LEU A 134 -1.47 -5.24 -17.48
N GLY A 135 -0.92 -5.50 -16.29
CA GLY A 135 -1.25 -4.62 -15.19
C GLY A 135 -0.37 -4.70 -13.97
N LYS A 136 -0.68 -3.81 -13.03
CA LYS A 136 0.02 -3.61 -11.78
C LYS A 136 -0.99 -3.37 -10.68
N LEU A 137 -0.80 -4.04 -9.57
CA LEU A 137 -1.61 -3.92 -8.37
C LEU A 137 -0.76 -3.42 -7.20
N ASN A 138 -1.28 -2.47 -6.44
CA ASN A 138 -0.69 -1.91 -5.24
C ASN A 138 -1.68 -2.03 -4.09
N ILE A 139 -1.23 -2.60 -2.98
CA ILE A 139 -2.02 -2.82 -1.77
C ILE A 139 -1.29 -2.14 -0.62
N CYS A 140 -2.02 -1.34 0.16
CA CYS A 140 -1.50 -0.70 1.35
C CYS A 140 -2.49 -0.87 2.51
N SER A 141 -1.96 -1.23 3.68
CA SER A 141 -2.69 -1.16 4.95
C SER A 141 -1.81 -0.47 5.96
N PHE A 142 -2.38 0.45 6.71
CA PHE A 142 -1.71 1.29 7.69
C PHE A 142 -2.51 1.27 8.99
N SER A 143 -1.85 0.94 10.09
CA SER A 143 -2.37 1.08 11.44
C SER A 143 -1.42 1.96 12.24
N PHE A 144 -1.99 2.93 12.97
CA PHE A 144 -1.25 3.85 13.81
C PHE A 144 -1.63 3.76 15.30
N GLU A 145 -2.40 2.74 15.68
CA GLU A 145 -2.75 2.49 17.09
C GLU A 145 -1.56 1.87 17.83
N GLY A 146 -0.97 2.62 18.77
CA GLY A 146 0.14 2.12 19.60
C GLY A 146 1.47 1.92 18.84
N GLY A 147 1.58 2.43 17.61
CA GLY A 147 2.78 2.35 16.78
C GLY A 147 2.46 2.52 15.31
N ASN A 148 3.47 2.68 14.45
CA ASN A 148 3.31 2.82 13.00
C ASN A 148 3.55 1.46 12.32
N PHE A 149 2.49 0.79 11.91
CA PHE A 149 2.53 -0.48 11.21
C PHE A 149 2.00 -0.33 9.80
N GLN A 150 2.81 -0.70 8.81
CA GLN A 150 2.46 -0.63 7.40
C GLN A 150 2.68 -1.97 6.72
N LEU A 151 1.69 -2.39 5.93
CA LEU A 151 1.80 -3.44 4.94
C LEU A 151 1.75 -2.76 3.57
N ARG A 152 2.79 -2.95 2.77
CA ARG A 152 2.84 -2.49 1.37
C ARG A 152 3.15 -3.70 0.49
N SER A 153 2.37 -3.89 -0.56
CA SER A 153 2.60 -4.93 -1.55
C SER A 153 2.36 -4.37 -2.95
N THR A 154 3.28 -4.65 -3.86
CA THR A 154 3.16 -4.31 -5.27
C THR A 154 3.35 -5.58 -6.09
N ARG A 155 2.42 -5.86 -6.99
CA ARG A 155 2.46 -7.03 -7.87
C ARG A 155 2.27 -6.60 -9.32
N GLY A 156 3.21 -6.97 -10.18
CA GLY A 156 3.07 -6.86 -11.63
C GLY A 156 2.51 -8.15 -12.22
N PHE A 157 1.70 -8.03 -13.26
CA PHE A 157 1.14 -9.14 -14.02
C PHE A 157 1.65 -9.06 -15.45
N SER A 158 2.19 -10.18 -15.95
CA SER A 158 2.69 -10.27 -17.33
C SER A 158 1.54 -10.17 -18.34
N PRO A 159 1.81 -9.67 -19.58
CA PRO A 159 0.80 -9.58 -20.62
C PRO A 159 0.10 -10.92 -20.87
N LYS A 160 -1.24 -10.90 -20.91
CA LYS A 160 -2.06 -12.07 -21.23
C LYS A 160 -3.18 -11.68 -22.19
N THR A 161 -3.28 -12.40 -23.30
CA THR A 161 -4.38 -12.26 -24.25
C THR A 161 -5.60 -13.02 -23.74
N VAL A 162 -6.77 -12.39 -23.82
CA VAL A 162 -8.05 -13.01 -23.46
C VAL A 162 -8.83 -13.42 -24.70
N GLU A 163 -9.62 -14.49 -24.58
CA GLU A 163 -10.50 -14.99 -25.63
C GLU A 163 -11.97 -14.72 -25.28
N GLY A 164 -12.81 -14.50 -26.29
CA GLY A 164 -14.26 -14.29 -26.14
C GLY A 164 -14.69 -12.82 -26.20
N GLU A 165 -15.83 -12.51 -25.58
CA GLU A 165 -16.32 -11.13 -25.48
C GLU A 165 -15.35 -10.30 -24.63
N LEU A 166 -14.78 -9.27 -25.25
CA LEU A 166 -13.60 -8.56 -24.74
C LEU A 166 -13.79 -8.01 -23.31
N ALA A 167 -14.83 -7.20 -23.08
CA ALA A 167 -15.05 -6.54 -21.79
C ALA A 167 -15.26 -7.52 -20.61
N PRO A 168 -16.20 -8.48 -20.68
CA PRO A 168 -16.40 -9.44 -19.59
C PRO A 168 -15.22 -10.41 -19.43
N ALA A 169 -14.54 -10.79 -20.52
CA ALA A 169 -13.34 -11.62 -20.44
C ALA A 169 -12.18 -10.90 -19.73
N ILE A 170 -11.99 -9.60 -20.01
CA ILE A 170 -11.02 -8.75 -19.32
C ILE A 170 -11.34 -8.66 -17.83
N MET A 171 -12.58 -8.32 -17.47
CA MET A 171 -12.96 -8.19 -16.05
C MET A 171 -12.79 -9.51 -15.29
N LYS A 172 -13.15 -10.63 -15.91
CA LYS A 172 -12.94 -11.97 -15.32
C LYS A 172 -11.45 -12.26 -15.10
N GLN A 173 -10.59 -11.89 -16.03
CA GLN A 173 -9.15 -12.06 -15.89
C GLN A 173 -8.56 -11.17 -14.79
N ILE A 174 -8.99 -9.91 -14.71
CA ILE A 174 -8.61 -8.97 -13.63
C ILE A 174 -9.03 -9.55 -12.27
N ALA A 175 -10.30 -9.98 -12.13
CA ALA A 175 -10.82 -10.57 -10.90
C ALA A 175 -10.00 -11.80 -10.45
N SER A 176 -9.62 -12.65 -11.40
CA SER A 176 -8.78 -13.82 -11.12
C SER A 176 -7.40 -13.43 -10.59
N TRP A 177 -6.76 -12.42 -11.20
CA TRP A 177 -5.44 -11.93 -10.78
C TRP A 177 -5.48 -11.22 -9.42
N GLU A 178 -6.52 -10.42 -9.17
CA GLU A 178 -6.71 -9.76 -7.88
C GLU A 178 -6.96 -10.78 -6.76
N ASN A 179 -7.76 -11.81 -7.01
CA ASN A 179 -7.97 -12.90 -6.05
C ASN A 179 -6.68 -13.69 -5.78
N GLU A 180 -5.90 -14.00 -6.82
CA GLU A 180 -4.60 -14.67 -6.65
C GLU A 180 -3.63 -13.82 -5.81
N ALA A 181 -3.60 -12.50 -6.03
CA ALA A 181 -2.81 -11.58 -5.22
C ALA A 181 -3.28 -11.53 -3.76
N PHE A 182 -4.60 -11.52 -3.53
CA PHE A 182 -5.18 -11.56 -2.20
C PHE A 182 -4.80 -12.84 -1.45
N VAL A 183 -5.00 -14.01 -2.06
CA VAL A 183 -4.66 -15.30 -1.44
C VAL A 183 -3.16 -15.38 -1.13
N SER A 184 -2.31 -15.00 -2.09
CA SER A 184 -0.85 -14.98 -1.90
C SER A 184 -0.41 -14.04 -0.76
N LEU A 185 -1.07 -12.89 -0.62
CA LEU A 185 -0.80 -11.95 0.47
C LEU A 185 -1.20 -12.54 1.82
N MET A 186 -2.36 -13.19 1.90
CA MET A 186 -2.83 -13.86 3.12
C MET A 186 -1.88 -14.98 3.56
N ASP A 187 -1.42 -15.80 2.60
CA ASP A 187 -0.44 -16.85 2.87
C ASP A 187 0.90 -16.28 3.34
N SER A 188 1.37 -15.19 2.72
CA SER A 188 2.60 -14.50 3.13
C SER A 188 2.49 -13.94 4.54
N CYS A 189 1.35 -13.35 4.89
CA CYS A 189 1.05 -12.89 6.25
C CYS A 189 1.06 -14.04 7.26
N ALA A 190 0.47 -15.19 6.94
CA ALA A 190 0.52 -16.36 7.80
C ALA A 190 1.97 -16.87 7.99
N GLN A 191 2.76 -16.92 6.92
CA GLN A 191 4.17 -17.34 6.96
C GLN A 191 5.06 -16.37 7.75
N SER A 192 4.76 -15.06 7.72
CA SER A 192 5.52 -14.03 8.45
C SER A 192 5.61 -14.30 9.95
N THR A 193 4.63 -15.01 10.52
CA THR A 193 4.63 -15.39 11.94
C THR A 193 5.82 -16.28 12.31
N TYR A 194 6.31 -17.11 11.38
CA TYR A 194 7.50 -17.93 11.59
C TYR A 194 8.77 -17.08 11.54
N SER A 195 8.86 -16.14 10.60
CA SER A 195 9.99 -15.21 10.50
C SER A 195 10.09 -14.27 11.71
N LEU A 196 8.96 -13.80 12.25
CA LEU A 196 8.97 -12.98 13.47
C LEU A 196 9.47 -13.79 14.68
N LYS A 197 9.09 -15.08 14.77
CA LYS A 197 9.58 -15.98 15.83
C LYS A 197 11.08 -16.25 15.72
N SER A 198 11.66 -16.25 14.53
CA SER A 198 13.11 -16.45 14.37
C SER A 198 13.92 -15.21 14.79
N ILE A 199 13.37 -14.01 14.62
CA ILE A 199 13.98 -12.77 15.14
C ILE A 199 13.94 -12.74 16.67
N ARG A 200 12.78 -13.02 17.24
CA ARG A 200 12.61 -13.07 18.70
C ARG A 200 11.58 -14.12 19.08
N GLY A 201 12.05 -15.15 19.78
CA GLY A 201 11.17 -16.12 20.41
C GLY A 201 10.27 -15.46 21.46
N ILE A 202 9.02 -15.91 21.54
CA ILE A 202 8.06 -15.49 22.59
C ILE A 202 8.60 -15.88 23.98
N LEU A 203 9.28 -17.02 24.05
CA LEU A 203 10.01 -17.50 25.21
C LEU A 203 11.42 -17.90 24.78
N PRO A 204 12.38 -17.94 25.72
CA PRO A 204 13.65 -18.64 25.51
C PRO A 204 13.42 -20.09 25.06
N VAL A 205 14.44 -20.70 24.46
CA VAL A 205 14.43 -22.11 24.00
C VAL A 205 14.05 -23.10 25.12
N THR A 206 14.29 -22.74 26.38
CA THR A 206 13.90 -23.53 27.55
C THR A 206 12.40 -23.52 27.84
N HIS A 207 11.60 -22.73 27.10
CA HIS A 207 10.17 -22.47 27.33
C HIS A 207 9.86 -21.95 28.74
N LYS A 208 10.82 -21.30 29.40
CA LYS A 208 10.67 -20.68 30.71
C LYS A 208 11.06 -19.22 30.65
N ARG A 209 10.36 -18.36 31.40
CA ARG A 209 10.77 -16.96 31.57
C ARG A 209 12.17 -16.91 32.17
N LEU A 210 12.96 -15.93 31.74
CA LEU A 210 14.31 -15.74 32.27
C LEU A 210 14.24 -15.47 33.78
N ASN A 211 14.96 -16.28 34.56
CA ASN A 211 15.13 -16.01 35.99
C ASN A 211 16.31 -15.05 36.17
N TRP A 212 16.01 -13.76 36.32
CA TRP A 212 17.02 -12.71 36.45
C TRP A 212 17.95 -12.92 37.66
N ASN A 213 17.47 -13.53 38.76
CA ASN A 213 18.31 -13.79 39.95
C ASN A 213 19.49 -14.71 39.62
N VAL A 214 19.29 -15.70 38.74
CA VAL A 214 20.37 -16.60 38.31
C VAL A 214 21.36 -15.90 37.38
N VAL A 215 20.90 -14.91 36.60
CA VAL A 215 21.73 -14.17 35.64
C VAL A 215 22.64 -13.17 36.35
N VAL A 216 22.11 -12.42 37.33
CA VAL A 216 22.85 -11.40 38.09
C VAL A 216 24.04 -11.99 38.85
N HIS A 217 23.92 -13.21 39.38
CA HIS A 217 25.01 -13.89 40.11
C HIS A 217 26.03 -14.60 39.21
N ARG A 218 25.88 -14.59 37.89
CA ARG A 218 26.80 -15.23 36.92
C ARG A 218 27.63 -14.25 36.10
N THR A 219 27.30 -12.96 36.10
CA THR A 219 28.11 -11.94 35.43
C THR A 219 29.38 -11.66 36.25
N PRO A 220 30.59 -11.95 35.74
CA PRO A 220 31.85 -11.83 36.49
C PRO A 220 32.29 -10.38 36.75
N TYR A 221 31.51 -9.40 36.31
CA TYR A 221 31.72 -7.98 36.54
C TYR A 221 30.55 -7.39 37.33
N GLY A 222 30.49 -7.75 38.61
CA GLY A 222 29.81 -7.01 39.68
C GLY A 222 30.84 -6.67 40.75
N PRO A 223 30.78 -5.47 41.35
CA PRO A 223 31.90 -4.81 42.00
C PRO A 223 32.35 -5.57 43.25
N HIS A 224 33.67 -5.66 43.42
CA HIS A 224 34.37 -5.91 44.68
C HIS A 224 33.55 -6.69 45.73
N SER A 225 33.54 -8.01 45.64
CA SER A 225 33.61 -8.78 46.88
C SER A 225 34.95 -8.40 47.51
N GLU A 226 34.89 -7.43 48.42
CA GLU A 226 35.98 -7.10 49.30
C GLU A 226 36.57 -8.38 49.86
N VAL A 227 37.89 -8.45 49.72
CA VAL A 227 38.79 -9.35 50.41
C VAL A 227 38.50 -9.18 51.91
N THR A 228 37.64 -10.02 52.47
CA THR A 228 37.64 -10.29 53.91
C THR A 228 38.53 -11.50 54.16
N ALA A 229 39.79 -11.36 53.75
CA ALA A 229 40.88 -12.09 54.37
C ALA A 229 41.60 -11.06 55.24
N ILE A 230 41.92 -11.46 56.48
CA ILE A 230 42.80 -10.81 57.46
C ILE A 230 42.06 -10.30 58.72
N LEU A 231 42.38 -11.00 59.83
CA LEU A 231 42.26 -10.69 61.26
C LEU A 231 40.91 -10.94 61.94
N GLN A 232 40.82 -12.05 62.67
CA GLN A 232 41.10 -12.02 64.12
C GLN A 232 41.28 -13.45 64.67
N ASN A 233 42.22 -13.54 65.61
CA ASN A 233 42.61 -14.71 66.40
C ASN A 233 41.46 -15.32 67.19
#